data_AF-A0A0D1X2X0-F1
#
_entry.id   AF-A0A0D1X2X0-F1
#
_cell.length_a   1.000
_cell.length_b   1.000
_cell.length_c   1.000
_cell.angle_alpha   90.00
_cell.angle_beta   90.00
_cell.angle_gamma   90.00
#
_symmetry.space_group_name_H-M   'P 1'
#
loop_
_entity.id
_entity.type
_entity.pdbx_description
1 polymer ?
#
loop_
_entity_poly.entity_id
_entity_poly.type
_entity_poly.pdbx_seq_one_letter_code
_entity_poly.pdbx_strand_id
1 'polypeptide(L)'
;MSFFQRLEKRRSIVNGEPHTWDLTPPQQYEKSLSNSSKFPPTLIPHPDVFRDAIVPSLKPEYGANTNYPNPGHLAVHLSLLECFLRLKQSVLNSHELNVLDLPSYSPTPVSAPFSAPVPSPNSRRWSVVVRLAVARFQVWYENIESTLTHASAYHRFGPGSHAYHAAITPNYLPPLDVLLVWYAYMQQPSAYRCDNLAHSFPKLLEIPMPWEAILAVIDLDSLVFKIPVAAEKLFMTTTSQSPDILDYLEHPPPYSDLNTEQAFSIDLAAAVHGLVDDASFIETMHEHLWLRSPSLEGTLTRGIAQYSALAQATGRQASLWLHRVQGDILLQLVWRTHMLYPMAYLHYSNITFGDNCLLNVTDELTHAIVADIKMPLTSEQSATADLIQANGTQSSGMNTICHCWTCERIRDDDQNYEHTSNRTTIQLSSAILNSIDGPPRNSFRAMTIPQPASPSSGVAFPLSKLSKEQISAVKADLIFYRYVEKFRSSKPPGTPLPSRAASHRESERPRAGKDIKNRVG
;
A
#
# COMPACT_ATOMS: atom_id res chain seq x y z
N MET A 1 19.89 -28.10 18.03
CA MET A 1 18.81 -28.62 18.91
C MET A 1 18.12 -27.43 19.54
N SER A 2 16.83 -27.24 19.22
CA SER A 2 16.10 -25.99 19.43
C SER A 2 15.78 -25.74 20.92
N PHE A 3 16.16 -24.56 21.44
CA PHE A 3 15.79 -24.11 22.79
C PHE A 3 14.27 -23.99 22.99
N PHE A 4 13.49 -23.89 21.91
CA PHE A 4 12.03 -23.83 21.96
C PHE A 4 11.38 -25.13 22.46
N GLN A 5 11.95 -26.30 22.15
CA GLN A 5 11.40 -27.60 22.58
C GLN A 5 11.43 -27.79 24.11
N ARG A 6 12.33 -27.12 24.84
CA ARG A 6 12.40 -27.26 26.32
C ARG A 6 11.41 -26.37 27.06
N LEU A 7 11.02 -25.23 26.50
CA LEU A 7 10.09 -24.30 27.16
C LEU A 7 8.62 -24.69 26.96
N GLU A 8 8.28 -25.42 25.88
CA GLU A 8 6.93 -25.94 25.63
C GLU A 8 6.48 -26.99 26.64
N LYS A 9 7.40 -27.65 27.37
CA LYS A 9 7.05 -28.70 28.33
C LYS A 9 6.32 -28.20 29.59
N ARG A 10 6.17 -26.88 29.79
CA ARG A 10 5.51 -26.29 30.98
C ARG A 10 4.26 -25.45 30.72
N ARG A 11 3.86 -25.22 29.47
CA ARG A 11 2.60 -24.56 29.15
C ARG A 11 1.84 -25.47 28.19
N SER A 12 0.83 -26.18 28.69
CA SER A 12 -0.19 -26.77 27.83
C SER A 12 -0.94 -25.63 27.16
N ILE A 13 -0.39 -25.12 26.05
CA ILE A 13 -1.05 -24.12 25.23
C ILE A 13 -2.23 -24.84 24.60
N VAL A 14 -3.43 -24.61 25.13
CA VAL A 14 -4.64 -24.72 24.33
C VAL A 14 -4.36 -23.88 23.09
N ASN A 15 -4.33 -24.50 21.91
CA ASN A 15 -4.17 -23.81 20.63
C ASN A 15 -5.41 -22.94 20.38
N GLY A 16 -5.51 -21.85 21.13
CA GLY A 16 -6.59 -20.89 21.09
C GLY A 16 -6.54 -20.03 19.83
N GLU A 17 -7.46 -19.08 19.75
CA GLU A 17 -7.62 -18.17 18.62
C GLU A 17 -6.30 -17.44 18.26
N PRO A 18 -5.85 -17.45 16.99
CA PRO A 18 -4.56 -16.87 16.59
C PRO A 18 -4.33 -15.41 16.96
N HIS A 19 -5.39 -14.61 17.02
CA HIS A 19 -5.33 -13.19 17.43
C HIS A 19 -5.08 -13.00 18.92
N THR A 20 -5.27 -14.04 19.74
CA THR A 20 -5.05 -14.01 21.19
C THR A 20 -3.68 -14.54 21.60
N TRP A 21 -2.82 -14.89 20.62
CA TRP A 21 -1.48 -15.37 20.92
C TRP A 21 -0.64 -14.29 21.60
N ASP A 22 -0.02 -14.66 22.72
CA ASP A 22 1.03 -13.85 23.33
C ASP A 22 2.29 -13.92 22.44
N LEU A 23 2.50 -12.85 21.68
CA LEU A 23 3.64 -12.68 20.78
C LEU A 23 4.72 -11.79 21.40
N THR A 24 4.74 -11.66 22.73
CA THR A 24 5.84 -10.97 23.41
C THR A 24 7.09 -11.85 23.42
N PRO A 25 8.26 -11.31 23.02
CA PRO A 25 9.50 -12.08 23.05
C PRO A 25 9.89 -12.38 24.50
N PRO A 26 10.17 -13.65 24.86
CA PRO A 26 10.70 -13.97 26.18
C PRO A 26 12.03 -13.24 26.43
N GLN A 27 12.30 -12.79 27.66
CA GLN A 27 13.56 -12.09 27.99
C GLN A 27 14.83 -12.88 27.61
N GLN A 28 14.77 -14.21 27.65
CA GLN A 28 15.87 -15.07 27.20
C GLN A 28 16.03 -15.09 25.68
N TYR A 29 14.93 -14.93 24.93
CA TYR A 29 14.94 -14.83 23.48
C TYR A 29 15.53 -13.48 23.03
N GLU A 30 15.17 -12.37 23.69
CA GLU A 30 15.78 -11.06 23.43
C GLU A 30 17.30 -11.08 23.65
N LYS A 31 17.78 -11.76 24.69
CA LYS A 31 19.24 -11.93 24.93
C LYS A 31 19.94 -12.75 23.84
N SER A 32 19.20 -13.59 23.11
CA SER A 32 19.75 -14.37 22.00
C SER A 32 19.76 -13.60 20.68
N LEU A 33 18.89 -12.60 20.55
CA LEU A 33 18.83 -11.67 19.43
C LEU A 33 19.92 -10.62 19.59
N SER A 34 21.06 -10.85 18.97
CA SER A 34 22.17 -9.90 18.91
C SER A 34 22.50 -9.58 17.48
N ASN A 35 23.05 -8.39 17.21
CA ASN A 35 23.72 -8.13 15.95
C ASN A 35 25.07 -8.87 16.00
N SER A 36 25.05 -10.15 15.61
CA SER A 36 26.18 -11.05 15.72
C SER A 36 26.59 -11.48 14.32
N SER A 37 27.89 -11.49 14.04
CA SER A 37 28.44 -12.04 12.80
C SER A 37 28.15 -13.54 12.61
N LYS A 38 27.59 -14.22 13.62
CA LYS A 38 27.22 -15.64 13.57
C LYS A 38 25.96 -15.92 12.76
N PHE A 39 25.10 -14.92 12.56
CA PHE A 39 23.82 -15.06 11.87
C PHE A 39 23.79 -14.16 10.63
N PRO A 40 23.01 -14.52 9.59
CA PRO A 40 22.85 -13.65 8.43
C PRO A 40 22.25 -12.31 8.84
N PRO A 41 22.60 -11.21 8.15
CA PRO A 41 22.00 -9.91 8.40
C PRO A 41 20.50 -9.97 8.11
N THR A 42 19.70 -9.39 8.99
CA THR A 42 18.25 -9.27 8.79
C THR A 42 17.99 -8.17 7.77
N LEU A 43 17.45 -8.54 6.62
CA LEU A 43 17.04 -7.62 5.55
C LEU A 43 15.51 -7.62 5.45
N ILE A 44 14.87 -6.53 5.87
CA ILE A 44 13.42 -6.36 5.84
C ILE A 44 13.11 -5.00 5.22
N PRO A 45 12.50 -4.93 4.03
CA PRO A 45 12.05 -6.06 3.21
C PRO A 45 13.23 -6.81 2.58
N HIS A 46 13.02 -8.08 2.22
CA HIS A 46 14.07 -8.85 1.54
C HIS A 46 14.21 -8.36 0.08
N PRO A 47 15.44 -8.10 -0.44
CA PRO A 47 15.64 -7.57 -1.79
C PRO A 47 14.98 -8.39 -2.91
N ASP A 48 14.92 -9.72 -2.76
CA ASP A 48 14.31 -10.62 -3.74
C ASP A 48 12.85 -10.30 -4.05
N VAL A 49 12.10 -9.70 -3.12
CA VAL A 49 10.69 -9.31 -3.36
C VAL A 49 10.59 -8.27 -4.48
N PHE A 50 11.62 -7.45 -4.66
CA PHE A 50 11.67 -6.42 -5.69
C PHE A 50 12.28 -6.89 -7.01
N ARG A 51 12.69 -8.16 -7.12
CA ARG A 51 13.42 -8.67 -8.30
C ARG A 51 12.66 -8.44 -9.60
N ASP A 52 11.34 -8.57 -9.55
CA ASP A 52 10.46 -8.44 -10.71
C ASP A 52 9.86 -7.03 -10.86
N ALA A 53 10.24 -6.07 -10.00
CA ALA A 53 9.82 -4.67 -10.14
C ALA A 53 10.44 -3.97 -11.36
N ILE A 54 11.48 -4.60 -11.94
CA ILE A 54 12.11 -4.18 -13.18
C ILE A 54 11.17 -4.55 -14.32
N VAL A 55 10.52 -3.54 -14.92
CA VAL A 55 9.69 -3.72 -16.11
C VAL A 55 10.62 -4.19 -17.25
N PRO A 56 10.51 -5.43 -17.76
CA PRO A 56 11.30 -5.83 -18.92
C PRO A 56 10.98 -4.89 -20.08
N SER A 57 11.97 -4.58 -20.94
CA SER A 57 11.68 -3.91 -22.19
C SER A 57 10.54 -4.66 -22.89
N LEU A 58 9.39 -4.01 -23.06
CA LEU A 58 8.27 -4.53 -23.83
C LEU A 58 8.74 -4.71 -25.28
N LYS A 59 9.43 -5.80 -25.58
CA LYS A 59 9.37 -6.31 -26.94
C LYS A 59 7.92 -6.73 -27.12
N PRO A 60 7.21 -6.23 -28.16
CA PRO A 60 6.04 -6.92 -28.65
C PRO A 60 6.55 -8.18 -29.36
N GLU A 61 7.09 -9.14 -28.61
CA GLU A 61 7.01 -10.52 -29.06
C GLU A 61 5.53 -10.84 -28.96
N TYR A 62 4.85 -10.73 -30.11
CA TYR A 62 3.47 -11.16 -30.31
C TYR A 62 3.21 -12.45 -29.50
N GLY A 63 2.56 -12.33 -28.34
CA GLY A 63 2.18 -13.48 -27.50
C GLY A 63 2.66 -13.50 -26.04
N ALA A 64 3.52 -12.60 -25.57
CA ALA A 64 3.84 -12.52 -24.14
C ALA A 64 2.78 -11.67 -23.39
N ASN A 65 1.76 -12.33 -22.82
CA ASN A 65 0.85 -11.71 -21.84
C ASN A 65 1.65 -11.26 -20.61
N THR A 66 2.16 -10.02 -20.62
CA THR A 66 2.70 -9.41 -19.41
C THR A 66 1.55 -9.11 -18.48
N ASN A 67 1.26 -10.04 -17.56
CA ASN A 67 0.25 -9.86 -16.53
C ASN A 67 0.76 -8.84 -15.51
N TYR A 68 0.36 -7.58 -15.69
CA TYR A 68 0.54 -6.53 -14.68
C TYR A 68 -0.67 -6.50 -13.74
N PRO A 69 -0.46 -6.21 -12.44
CA PRO A 69 0.82 -6.01 -11.77
C PRO A 69 1.44 -7.34 -11.27
N ASN A 70 2.71 -7.31 -10.84
CA ASN A 70 3.43 -8.44 -10.26
C ASN A 70 3.82 -8.15 -8.80
N PRO A 71 4.29 -9.13 -8.00
CA PRO A 71 4.62 -8.91 -6.59
C PRO A 71 5.67 -7.81 -6.36
N GLY A 72 6.65 -7.67 -7.26
CA GLY A 72 7.65 -6.61 -7.18
C GLY A 72 7.06 -5.22 -7.31
N HIS A 73 6.16 -5.01 -8.28
CA HIS A 73 5.45 -3.75 -8.44
C HIS A 73 4.63 -3.38 -7.20
N LEU A 74 3.94 -4.34 -6.61
CA LEU A 74 3.16 -4.12 -5.38
C LEU A 74 4.08 -3.76 -4.20
N ALA A 75 5.25 -4.38 -4.09
CA ALA A 75 6.21 -4.08 -3.02
C ALA A 75 6.82 -2.67 -3.16
N VAL A 76 7.17 -2.25 -4.39
CA VAL A 76 7.61 -0.86 -4.62
C VAL A 76 6.48 0.11 -4.36
N HIS A 77 5.25 -0.23 -4.77
CA HIS A 77 4.07 0.59 -4.49
C HIS A 77 3.89 0.80 -2.98
N LEU A 78 3.89 -0.27 -2.17
CA LEU A 78 3.85 -0.15 -0.70
C LEU A 78 4.96 0.75 -0.14
N SER A 79 6.18 0.65 -0.69
CA SER A 79 7.31 1.49 -0.28
C SER A 79 7.07 2.97 -0.61
N LEU A 80 6.47 3.26 -1.77
CA LEU A 80 6.11 4.61 -2.18
C LEU A 80 4.97 5.19 -1.32
N LEU A 81 3.97 4.39 -0.96
CA LEU A 81 2.87 4.84 -0.09
C LEU A 81 3.39 5.29 1.28
N GLU A 82 4.37 4.57 1.85
CA GLU A 82 5.04 4.97 3.08
C GLU A 82 5.81 6.29 2.93
N CYS A 83 6.43 6.52 1.77
CA CYS A 83 7.09 7.80 1.49
C CYS A 83 6.07 8.96 1.48
N PHE A 84 4.90 8.77 0.87
CA PHE A 84 3.83 9.78 0.88
C PHE A 84 3.27 10.04 2.27
N LEU A 85 3.05 8.99 3.07
CA LEU A 85 2.60 9.14 4.44
C LEU A 85 3.64 9.89 5.29
N ARG A 86 4.92 9.59 5.09
CA ARG A 86 6.02 10.27 5.76
C ARG A 86 6.08 11.76 5.38
N LEU A 87 5.79 12.12 4.13
CA LEU A 87 5.65 13.52 3.70
C LEU A 87 4.52 14.22 4.44
N LYS A 88 3.32 13.61 4.55
CA LYS A 88 2.22 14.15 5.38
C LYS A 88 2.69 14.34 6.82
N GLN A 89 3.32 13.34 7.42
CA GLN A 89 3.82 13.41 8.80
C GLN A 89 4.89 14.49 8.98
N SER A 90 5.80 14.70 8.04
CA SER A 90 6.81 15.77 8.13
C SER A 90 6.17 17.15 8.06
N VAL A 91 5.15 17.33 7.21
CA VAL A 91 4.37 18.57 7.14
C VAL A 91 3.62 18.83 8.45
N LEU A 92 2.98 17.81 9.01
CA LEU A 92 2.23 17.95 10.27
C LEU A 92 3.15 18.28 11.47
N ASN A 93 4.36 17.71 11.49
CA ASN A 93 5.29 17.87 12.61
C ASN A 93 6.32 19.00 12.43
N SER A 94 6.42 19.63 11.25
CA SER A 94 7.42 20.66 11.01
C SER A 94 7.10 21.96 11.77
N HIS A 95 8.15 22.56 12.34
CA HIS A 95 8.08 23.86 12.99
C HIS A 95 8.12 25.04 12.00
N GLU A 96 8.64 24.83 10.79
CA GLU A 96 8.68 25.86 9.73
C GLU A 96 7.25 26.26 9.30
N LEU A 97 6.31 25.32 9.44
CA LEU A 97 4.89 25.51 9.13
C LEU A 97 4.09 26.25 10.21
N ASN A 98 4.70 26.64 11.34
CA ASN A 98 4.02 27.38 12.41
C ASN A 98 3.43 28.71 11.93
N VAL A 99 3.98 29.30 10.85
CA VAL A 99 3.45 30.53 10.24
C VAL A 99 2.01 30.34 9.74
N LEU A 100 1.66 29.14 9.28
CA LEU A 100 0.31 28.82 8.78
C LEU A 100 -0.74 28.62 9.88
N ASP A 101 -0.31 28.47 11.13
CA ASP A 101 -1.19 28.28 12.28
C ASP A 101 -1.75 29.59 12.85
N LEU A 102 -1.21 30.73 12.41
CA LEU A 102 -1.67 32.02 12.88
C LEU A 102 -3.14 32.23 12.47
N PRO A 103 -4.01 32.68 13.38
CA PRO A 103 -5.39 32.97 13.03
C PRO A 103 -5.39 34.10 12.01
N SER A 104 -5.84 33.77 10.78
CA SER A 104 -6.09 34.76 9.73
C SER A 104 -7.02 35.82 10.31
N TYR A 105 -6.54 37.06 10.46
CA TYR A 105 -7.34 38.17 10.95
C TYR A 105 -8.28 38.60 9.82
N SER A 106 -9.43 37.94 9.71
CA SER A 106 -10.46 38.34 8.75
C SER A 106 -10.99 39.73 9.13
N PRO A 107 -10.93 40.73 8.23
CA PRO A 107 -11.56 42.01 8.51
C PRO A 107 -13.09 41.83 8.42
N THR A 108 -13.75 42.00 9.56
CA THR A 108 -15.20 42.20 9.76
C THR A 108 -16.16 41.04 9.44
N PRO A 109 -17.09 40.69 10.37
CA PRO A 109 -18.11 39.68 10.15
C PRO A 109 -19.27 40.28 9.37
N VAL A 110 -19.45 39.88 8.12
CA VAL A 110 -20.75 40.01 7.43
C VAL A 110 -21.44 38.67 7.56
N SER A 111 -22.59 38.69 8.21
CA SER A 111 -23.41 37.56 8.63
C SER A 111 -23.59 36.48 7.55
N ALA A 112 -22.82 35.40 7.63
CA ALA A 112 -23.10 34.14 6.95
C ALA A 112 -23.75 33.17 7.96
N PRO A 113 -24.91 32.58 7.67
CA PRO A 113 -25.50 31.56 8.52
C PRO A 113 -24.75 30.23 8.34
N PHE A 114 -24.65 29.48 9.44
CA PHE A 114 -24.06 28.15 9.63
C PHE A 114 -22.54 28.10 9.89
N SER A 115 -22.25 27.81 11.16
CA SER A 115 -20.97 27.37 11.72
C SER A 115 -20.44 26.14 10.98
N ALA A 116 -19.61 26.37 9.95
CA ALA A 116 -18.68 25.35 9.48
C ALA A 116 -17.63 25.12 10.59
N PRO A 117 -17.30 23.87 10.97
CA PRO A 117 -16.23 23.59 11.91
C PRO A 117 -14.93 24.23 11.41
N VAL A 118 -14.27 25.03 12.24
CA VAL A 118 -12.94 25.57 11.92
C VAL A 118 -12.00 24.37 11.69
N PRO A 119 -11.37 24.22 10.52
CA PRO A 119 -10.47 23.12 10.25
C PRO A 119 -9.33 23.09 11.28
N SER A 120 -8.90 21.89 11.69
CA SER A 120 -7.76 21.77 12.59
C SER A 120 -6.51 22.41 11.95
N PRO A 121 -5.57 22.97 12.74
CA PRO A 121 -4.33 23.54 12.21
C PRO A 121 -3.57 22.54 11.32
N ASN A 122 -3.54 21.26 11.72
CA ASN A 122 -2.97 20.16 10.94
C ASN A 122 -3.64 19.98 9.58
N SER A 123 -4.99 20.00 9.54
CA SER A 123 -5.76 19.93 8.29
C SER A 123 -5.46 21.14 7.39
N ARG A 124 -5.32 22.34 7.98
CA ARG A 124 -4.97 23.56 7.24
C ARG A 124 -3.57 23.48 6.63
N ARG A 125 -2.55 23.10 7.42
CA ARG A 125 -1.16 22.95 6.96
C ARG A 125 -1.07 21.99 5.77
N TRP A 126 -1.66 20.80 5.93
CA TRP A 126 -1.67 19.79 4.89
C TRP A 126 -2.39 20.29 3.62
N SER A 127 -3.55 20.93 3.76
CA SER A 127 -4.30 21.48 2.63
C SER A 127 -3.53 22.56 1.85
N VAL A 128 -2.76 23.42 2.53
CA VAL A 128 -1.88 24.41 1.88
C VAL A 128 -0.79 23.71 1.07
N VAL A 129 -0.12 22.71 1.67
CA VAL A 129 0.94 21.95 0.99
C VAL A 129 0.39 21.18 -0.21
N VAL A 130 -0.80 20.58 -0.10
CA VAL A 130 -1.45 19.88 -1.22
C VAL A 130 -1.74 20.85 -2.37
N ARG A 131 -2.27 22.05 -2.10
CA ARG A 131 -2.49 23.06 -3.15
C ARG A 131 -1.19 23.49 -3.82
N LEU A 132 -0.13 23.71 -3.03
CA LEU A 132 1.21 24.01 -3.57
C LEU A 132 1.75 22.86 -4.43
N ALA A 133 1.60 21.61 -3.99
CA ALA A 133 2.01 20.44 -4.74
C ALA A 133 1.27 20.33 -6.09
N VAL A 134 -0.04 20.63 -6.11
CA VAL A 134 -0.84 20.65 -7.35
C VAL A 134 -0.36 21.75 -8.30
N ALA A 135 -0.09 22.96 -7.79
CA ALA A 135 0.47 24.04 -8.60
C ALA A 135 1.85 23.65 -9.18
N ARG A 136 2.73 23.04 -8.36
CA ARG A 136 4.05 22.55 -8.80
C ARG A 136 3.94 21.46 -9.85
N PHE A 137 2.98 20.54 -9.67
CA PHE A 137 2.67 19.49 -10.62
C PHE A 137 2.18 20.04 -11.96
N GLN A 138 1.32 21.06 -11.96
CA GLN A 138 0.84 21.67 -13.21
C GLN A 138 2.00 22.19 -14.05
N VAL A 139 2.91 22.98 -13.46
CA VAL A 139 4.08 23.51 -14.19
C VAL A 139 5.00 22.39 -14.68
N TRP A 140 5.19 21.34 -13.87
CA TRP A 140 5.94 20.15 -14.29
C TRP A 140 5.27 19.42 -15.46
N TYR A 141 3.95 19.24 -15.41
CA TYR A 141 3.15 18.56 -16.41
C TYR A 141 3.18 19.32 -17.75
N GLU A 142 3.12 20.64 -17.75
CA GLU A 142 3.26 21.46 -18.97
C GLU A 142 4.65 21.31 -19.64
N ASN A 143 5.68 20.92 -18.88
CA ASN A 143 7.06 20.75 -19.37
C ASN A 143 7.47 19.28 -19.58
N ILE A 144 6.59 18.32 -19.32
CA ILE A 144 6.92 16.90 -19.29
C ILE A 144 7.32 16.35 -20.66
N GLU A 145 6.70 16.83 -21.75
CA GLU A 145 7.04 16.35 -23.09
C GLU A 145 8.48 16.70 -23.49
N SER A 146 8.92 17.92 -23.18
CA SER A 146 10.31 18.34 -23.40
C SER A 146 11.27 17.46 -22.60
N THR A 147 10.90 17.16 -21.35
CA THR A 147 11.66 16.28 -20.45
C THR A 147 11.77 14.86 -21.01
N LEU A 148 10.67 14.28 -21.51
CA LEU A 148 10.65 12.95 -22.11
C LEU A 148 11.40 12.89 -23.45
N THR A 149 11.32 13.95 -24.25
CA THR A 149 12.08 14.09 -25.51
C THR A 149 13.57 14.17 -25.24
N HIS A 150 13.96 14.91 -24.20
CA HIS A 150 15.35 14.93 -23.73
C HIS A 150 15.78 13.55 -23.23
N ALA A 151 14.97 12.87 -22.43
CA ALA A 151 15.27 11.52 -21.94
C ALA A 151 15.52 10.52 -23.08
N SER A 152 14.63 10.50 -24.08
CA SER A 152 14.74 9.58 -25.21
C SER A 152 15.97 9.85 -26.09
N ALA A 153 16.39 11.11 -26.22
CA ALA A 153 17.56 11.48 -27.01
C ALA A 153 18.90 11.05 -26.37
N TYR A 154 18.99 11.05 -25.03
CA TYR A 154 20.24 10.81 -24.30
C TYR A 154 20.36 9.40 -23.70
N HIS A 155 19.27 8.65 -23.54
CA HIS A 155 19.32 7.27 -23.06
C HIS A 155 19.58 6.26 -24.19
N ARG A 156 20.12 5.08 -23.83
CA ARG A 156 20.66 4.00 -24.70
C ARG A 156 19.69 3.40 -25.71
N PHE A 157 18.48 3.92 -25.78
CA PHE A 157 17.41 3.43 -26.61
C PHE A 157 17.45 4.23 -27.91
N GLY A 158 18.27 3.79 -28.85
CA GLY A 158 18.52 4.48 -30.12
C GLY A 158 17.25 4.87 -30.90
N PRO A 159 17.40 5.66 -31.97
CA PRO A 159 16.27 6.15 -32.76
C PRO A 159 15.40 4.97 -33.25
N GLY A 160 14.16 4.87 -32.74
CA GLY A 160 13.23 3.77 -33.02
C GLY A 160 12.85 2.89 -31.83
N SER A 161 13.35 3.15 -30.62
CA SER A 161 12.89 2.43 -29.42
C SER A 161 11.48 2.87 -29.00
N HIS A 162 10.56 1.90 -28.92
CA HIS A 162 9.21 2.06 -28.36
C HIS A 162 9.18 2.06 -26.82
N ALA A 163 10.34 1.98 -26.16
CA ALA A 163 10.44 1.89 -24.70
C ALA A 163 10.33 3.27 -24.01
N TYR A 164 9.27 4.03 -24.26
CA TYR A 164 8.98 5.26 -23.50
C TYR A 164 8.85 4.97 -21.98
N HIS A 165 8.47 3.76 -21.60
CA HIS A 165 8.49 3.29 -20.21
C HIS A 165 9.88 3.36 -19.54
N ALA A 166 10.96 3.28 -20.32
CA ALA A 166 12.33 3.39 -19.83
C ALA A 166 12.87 4.83 -19.87
N ALA A 167 12.03 5.81 -20.23
CA ALA A 167 12.44 7.21 -20.34
C ALA A 167 12.63 7.89 -18.98
N ILE A 168 11.82 7.56 -17.97
CA ILE A 168 11.94 8.17 -16.64
C ILE A 168 12.91 7.33 -15.79
N THR A 169 14.20 7.60 -15.95
CA THR A 169 15.24 7.07 -15.06
C THR A 169 15.29 7.89 -13.75
N PRO A 170 16.06 7.47 -12.73
CA PRO A 170 16.16 8.23 -11.48
C PRO A 170 16.50 9.72 -11.67
N ASN A 171 17.23 10.08 -12.72
CA ASN A 171 17.63 11.45 -13.03
C ASN A 171 16.49 12.31 -13.63
N TYR A 172 15.34 11.71 -13.93
CA TYR A 172 14.18 12.38 -14.52
C TYR A 172 12.95 12.33 -13.60
N LEU A 173 13.09 11.78 -12.39
CA LEU A 173 12.01 11.75 -11.42
C LEU A 173 11.70 13.15 -10.88
N PRO A 174 10.41 13.51 -10.73
CA PRO A 174 10.04 14.72 -10.04
C PRO A 174 10.22 14.57 -8.51
N PRO A 175 10.20 15.70 -7.77
CA PRO A 175 10.09 15.71 -6.31
C PRO A 175 8.88 14.91 -5.79
N LEU A 176 8.95 14.47 -4.53
CA LEU A 176 7.99 13.53 -3.94
C LEU A 176 6.54 14.05 -3.92
N ASP A 177 6.33 15.35 -3.68
CA ASP A 177 5.02 15.98 -3.67
C ASP A 177 4.40 16.06 -5.08
N VAL A 178 5.21 16.35 -6.10
CA VAL A 178 4.78 16.31 -7.51
C VAL A 178 4.48 14.87 -7.93
N LEU A 179 5.27 13.90 -7.48
CA LEU A 179 5.02 12.47 -7.69
C LEU A 179 3.73 12.01 -6.99
N LEU A 180 3.40 12.56 -5.82
CA LEU A 180 2.13 12.30 -5.11
C LEU A 180 0.92 12.75 -5.93
N VAL A 181 0.98 13.97 -6.49
CA VAL A 181 -0.10 14.48 -7.36
C VAL A 181 -0.20 13.64 -8.64
N TRP A 182 0.93 13.28 -9.25
CA TRP A 182 0.93 12.41 -10.44
C TRP A 182 0.33 11.04 -10.13
N TYR A 183 0.72 10.43 -9.01
CA TYR A 183 0.13 9.20 -8.52
C TYR A 183 -1.40 9.34 -8.35
N ALA A 184 -1.86 10.37 -7.64
CA ALA A 184 -3.28 10.62 -7.42
C ALA A 184 -4.06 10.81 -8.72
N TYR A 185 -3.45 11.47 -9.70
CA TYR A 185 -4.03 11.69 -11.01
C TYR A 185 -4.18 10.37 -11.80
N MET A 186 -3.16 9.50 -11.79
CA MET A 186 -3.24 8.18 -12.43
C MET A 186 -4.27 7.25 -11.76
N GLN A 187 -4.62 7.48 -10.49
CA GLN A 187 -5.71 6.78 -9.81
C GLN A 187 -7.11 7.20 -10.29
N GLN A 188 -7.20 8.16 -11.23
CA GLN A 188 -8.43 8.63 -11.87
C GLN A 188 -8.38 8.32 -13.38
N PRO A 189 -8.56 7.04 -13.79
CA PRO A 189 -8.18 6.57 -15.12
C PRO A 189 -8.96 7.22 -16.28
N SER A 190 -10.23 7.60 -16.07
CA SER A 190 -11.00 8.34 -17.10
C SER A 190 -10.51 9.78 -17.26
N ALA A 191 -10.38 10.53 -16.17
CA ALA A 191 -9.86 11.90 -16.19
C ALA A 191 -8.43 11.96 -16.77
N TYR A 192 -7.54 11.10 -16.26
CA TYR A 192 -6.16 10.98 -16.75
C TYR A 192 -6.11 10.73 -18.26
N ARG A 193 -6.94 9.81 -18.77
CA ARG A 193 -7.02 9.52 -20.20
C ARG A 193 -7.55 10.70 -21.00
N CYS A 194 -8.70 11.25 -20.61
CA CYS A 194 -9.38 12.31 -21.35
C CYS A 194 -8.49 13.55 -21.48
N ASP A 195 -7.90 14.00 -20.38
CA ASP A 195 -7.05 15.18 -20.36
C ASP A 195 -5.76 14.96 -21.16
N ASN A 196 -5.07 13.83 -21.03
CA ASN A 196 -3.84 13.57 -21.80
C ASN A 196 -4.11 13.49 -23.32
N LEU A 197 -5.28 12.98 -23.73
CA LEU A 197 -5.71 13.00 -25.13
C LEU A 197 -6.06 14.40 -25.62
N ALA A 198 -6.75 15.20 -24.80
CA ALA A 198 -7.15 16.57 -25.15
C ALA A 198 -5.94 17.50 -25.32
N HIS A 199 -4.91 17.34 -24.49
CA HIS A 199 -3.71 18.18 -24.52
C HIS A 199 -2.68 17.77 -25.58
N SER A 200 -2.99 16.81 -26.47
CA SER A 200 -2.04 16.26 -27.47
C SER A 200 -0.80 15.58 -26.86
N PHE A 201 -0.89 15.07 -25.62
CA PHE A 201 0.18 14.34 -24.92
C PHE A 201 -0.11 12.83 -24.77
N PRO A 202 -0.38 12.06 -25.86
CA PRO A 202 -0.71 10.64 -25.74
C PRO A 202 0.44 9.80 -25.13
N LYS A 203 1.68 10.30 -25.19
CA LYS A 203 2.88 9.61 -24.71
C LYS A 203 2.85 9.32 -23.21
N LEU A 204 2.20 10.14 -22.38
CA LEU A 204 2.10 9.89 -20.93
C LEU A 204 1.18 8.71 -20.59
N LEU A 205 0.23 8.37 -21.47
CA LEU A 205 -0.58 7.15 -21.31
C LEU A 205 0.27 5.90 -21.58
N GLU A 206 1.26 6.03 -22.45
CA GLU A 206 2.27 5.03 -22.75
C GLU A 206 3.42 5.03 -21.74
N ILE A 207 3.27 5.55 -20.52
CA ILE A 207 4.30 5.47 -19.48
C ILE A 207 3.64 4.94 -18.20
N PRO A 208 4.00 3.73 -17.70
CA PRO A 208 3.58 3.27 -16.40
C PRO A 208 4.33 4.06 -15.33
N MET A 209 3.85 3.97 -14.10
CA MET A 209 4.59 4.48 -12.95
C MET A 209 6.03 3.88 -12.96
N PRO A 210 7.09 4.70 -12.91
CA PRO A 210 8.47 4.26 -13.13
C PRO A 210 9.05 3.55 -11.90
N TRP A 211 8.58 2.32 -11.63
CA TRP A 211 8.90 1.55 -10.43
C TRP A 211 10.39 1.33 -10.22
N GLU A 212 11.15 1.07 -11.29
CA GLU A 212 12.60 0.88 -11.20
C GLU A 212 13.30 2.16 -10.72
N ALA A 213 12.93 3.30 -11.30
CA ALA A 213 13.52 4.58 -10.91
C ALA A 213 13.14 4.95 -9.47
N ILE A 214 11.87 4.74 -9.11
CA ILE A 214 11.34 5.00 -7.76
C ILE A 214 12.06 4.13 -6.72
N LEU A 215 12.22 2.84 -6.99
CA LEU A 215 12.93 1.93 -6.10
C LEU A 215 14.39 2.35 -5.91
N ALA A 216 15.05 2.85 -6.96
CA ALA A 216 16.44 3.28 -6.90
C ALA A 216 16.68 4.54 -6.03
N VAL A 217 15.64 5.33 -5.75
CA VAL A 217 15.72 6.57 -4.96
C VAL A 217 15.11 6.46 -3.56
N ILE A 218 14.49 5.33 -3.24
CA ILE A 218 13.94 5.05 -1.91
C ILE A 218 14.99 4.31 -1.07
N ASP A 219 15.31 4.86 0.10
CA ASP A 219 15.97 4.10 1.17
C ASP A 219 14.94 3.15 1.80
N LEU A 220 15.07 1.84 1.58
CA LEU A 220 14.10 0.84 2.08
C LEU A 220 14.11 0.66 3.62
N ASP A 221 15.16 1.12 4.30
CA ASP A 221 15.22 1.06 5.76
C ASP A 221 14.53 2.25 6.39
N SER A 222 14.79 3.47 5.89
CA SER A 222 14.21 4.70 6.40
C SER A 222 12.91 5.11 5.70
N LEU A 223 12.60 4.55 4.54
CA LEU A 223 11.50 4.93 3.64
C LEU A 223 11.53 6.43 3.32
N VAL A 224 12.74 6.95 3.10
CA VAL A 224 12.98 8.33 2.65
C VAL A 224 13.23 8.31 1.15
N PHE A 225 12.47 9.13 0.42
CA PHE A 225 12.61 9.34 -1.01
C PHE A 225 13.62 10.47 -1.27
N LYS A 226 14.75 10.15 -1.93
CA LYS A 226 15.80 11.13 -2.24
C LYS A 226 16.17 11.07 -3.70
N ILE A 227 15.70 12.05 -4.47
CA ILE A 227 16.05 12.15 -5.88
C ILE A 227 17.54 12.53 -6.06
N PRO A 228 18.19 12.11 -7.15
CA PRO A 228 19.56 12.51 -7.45
C PRO A 228 19.65 14.02 -7.73
N VAL A 229 20.82 14.61 -7.47
CA VAL A 229 21.11 16.03 -7.79
C VAL A 229 20.84 16.37 -9.26
N ALA A 230 20.98 15.41 -10.18
CA ALA A 230 20.64 15.61 -11.58
C ALA A 230 19.13 15.85 -11.80
N ALA A 231 18.27 15.09 -11.09
CA ALA A 231 16.82 15.26 -11.13
C ALA A 231 16.40 16.58 -10.49
N GLU A 232 17.01 16.96 -9.36
CA GLU A 232 16.79 18.26 -8.71
C GLU A 232 17.09 19.41 -9.67
N LYS A 233 18.27 19.40 -10.30
CA LYS A 233 18.68 20.42 -11.27
C LYS A 233 17.78 20.45 -12.49
N LEU A 234 17.37 19.29 -13.00
CA LEU A 234 16.46 19.20 -14.13
C LEU A 234 15.11 19.84 -13.79
N PHE A 235 14.51 19.47 -12.65
CA PHE A 235 13.27 20.04 -12.17
C PHE A 235 13.36 21.56 -12.00
N MET A 236 14.42 22.04 -11.35
CA MET A 236 14.67 23.48 -11.20
C MET A 236 14.80 24.20 -12.55
N THR A 237 15.50 23.60 -13.51
CA THR A 237 15.76 24.25 -14.81
C THR A 237 14.51 24.29 -15.68
N THR A 238 13.69 23.23 -15.68
CA THR A 238 12.50 23.14 -16.54
C THR A 238 11.32 23.91 -15.96
N THR A 239 11.19 23.94 -14.63
CA THR A 239 10.01 24.54 -13.99
C THR A 239 10.31 25.87 -13.30
N SER A 240 11.58 26.24 -13.10
CA SER A 240 11.99 27.36 -12.24
C SER A 240 11.49 27.23 -10.79
N GLN A 241 11.32 25.98 -10.33
CA GLN A 241 10.82 25.66 -9.00
C GLN A 241 11.89 25.00 -8.12
N SER A 242 11.91 25.30 -6.81
CA SER A 242 12.75 24.56 -5.85
C SER A 242 12.36 23.09 -5.84
N PRO A 243 13.30 22.13 -5.70
CA PRO A 243 12.98 20.72 -5.53
C PRO A 243 12.34 20.42 -4.17
N ASP A 244 12.61 21.21 -3.13
CA ASP A 244 11.97 21.06 -1.82
C ASP A 244 10.67 21.88 -1.75
N ILE A 245 9.56 21.23 -1.37
CA ILE A 245 8.28 21.93 -1.22
C ILE A 245 8.30 22.91 -0.04
N LEU A 246 9.15 22.69 0.96
CA LEU A 246 9.15 23.49 2.18
C LEU A 246 9.80 24.87 1.96
N ASP A 247 10.74 25.00 1.01
CA ASP A 247 11.35 26.29 0.62
C ASP A 247 10.31 27.35 0.24
N TYR A 248 9.18 26.89 -0.31
CA TYR A 248 8.06 27.73 -0.74
C TYR A 248 7.30 28.40 0.41
N LEU A 249 7.42 27.87 1.61
CA LEU A 249 6.81 28.43 2.81
C LEU A 249 7.60 29.64 3.30
N GLU A 250 8.92 29.64 3.08
CA GLU A 250 9.79 30.77 3.39
C GLU A 250 9.75 31.83 2.28
N HIS A 251 9.64 31.41 1.03
CA HIS A 251 9.70 32.28 -0.15
C HIS A 251 8.62 31.93 -1.19
N PRO A 252 7.34 32.27 -0.94
CA PRO A 252 6.25 31.91 -1.86
C PRO A 252 6.42 32.64 -3.21
N PRO A 253 6.48 31.92 -4.33
CA PRO A 253 6.62 32.48 -5.66
C PRO A 253 5.31 33.12 -6.11
N PRO A 254 5.37 34.03 -7.09
CA PRO A 254 4.19 34.70 -7.63
C PRO A 254 3.17 33.77 -8.32
N TYR A 255 3.53 32.52 -8.62
CA TYR A 255 2.65 31.52 -9.24
C TYR A 255 1.97 30.56 -8.23
N SER A 256 2.12 30.80 -6.92
CA SER A 256 1.40 30.02 -5.89
C SER A 256 -0.12 30.18 -5.97
N ASP A 257 -0.59 31.24 -6.63
CA ASP A 257 -1.99 31.59 -6.84
C ASP A 257 -2.51 31.17 -8.23
N LEU A 258 -1.83 30.24 -8.93
CA LEU A 258 -2.34 29.71 -10.19
C LEU A 258 -3.73 29.09 -9.96
N ASN A 259 -4.67 29.46 -10.83
CA ASN A 259 -6.04 28.96 -10.80
C ASN A 259 -6.04 27.51 -11.29
N THR A 260 -5.66 26.57 -10.42
CA THR A 260 -5.50 25.13 -10.72
C THR A 260 -6.78 24.48 -11.25
N GLU A 261 -7.94 25.09 -11.02
CA GLU A 261 -9.26 24.62 -11.46
C GLU A 261 -9.48 24.68 -12.98
N GLN A 262 -8.55 25.26 -13.75
CA GLN A 262 -8.71 25.43 -15.20
C GLN A 262 -7.92 24.44 -16.07
N ALA A 263 -6.97 23.68 -15.51
CA ALA A 263 -6.04 22.83 -16.29
C ALA A 263 -6.46 21.36 -16.39
N PHE A 264 -7.19 20.82 -15.40
CA PHE A 264 -7.52 19.40 -15.32
C PHE A 264 -9.04 19.20 -15.20
N SER A 265 -9.56 18.07 -15.69
CA SER A 265 -11.01 17.78 -15.62
C SER A 265 -11.50 17.42 -14.21
N ILE A 266 -10.60 17.31 -13.24
CA ILE A 266 -10.88 16.95 -11.85
C ILE A 266 -10.16 17.86 -10.86
N ASP A 267 -10.68 17.93 -9.64
CA ASP A 267 -9.97 18.52 -8.50
C ASP A 267 -8.87 17.57 -8.02
N LEU A 268 -7.63 17.85 -8.43
CA LEU A 268 -6.46 17.08 -8.02
C LEU A 268 -6.16 17.21 -6.52
N ALA A 269 -6.51 18.32 -5.87
CA ALA A 269 -6.33 18.47 -4.43
C ALA A 269 -7.27 17.54 -3.68
N ALA A 270 -8.55 17.48 -4.07
CA ALA A 270 -9.51 16.52 -3.52
C ALA A 270 -9.09 15.07 -3.78
N ALA A 271 -8.52 14.76 -4.96
CA ALA A 271 -8.01 13.43 -5.28
C ALA A 271 -6.84 13.03 -4.37
N VAL A 272 -5.91 13.95 -4.07
CA VAL A 272 -4.82 13.71 -3.12
C VAL A 272 -5.37 13.53 -1.70
N HIS A 273 -6.28 14.39 -1.26
CA HIS A 273 -6.91 14.28 0.06
C HIS A 273 -7.61 12.91 0.24
N GLY A 274 -8.35 12.44 -0.77
CA GLY A 274 -9.00 11.11 -0.73
C GLY A 274 -8.03 9.92 -0.62
N LEU A 275 -6.74 10.10 -0.93
CA LEU A 275 -5.72 9.05 -0.86
C LEU A 275 -4.89 9.08 0.41
N VAL A 276 -4.70 10.25 1.04
CA VAL A 276 -3.75 10.46 2.14
C VAL A 276 -4.42 10.87 3.45
N ASP A 277 -5.66 11.36 3.45
CA ASP A 277 -6.36 11.79 4.66
C ASP A 277 -6.78 10.60 5.55
N ASP A 278 -7.42 10.89 6.68
CA ASP A 278 -7.64 9.89 7.72
C ASP A 278 -8.54 8.74 7.24
N ALA A 279 -8.18 7.49 7.57
CA ALA A 279 -8.83 6.27 7.08
C ALA A 279 -8.81 6.11 5.54
N SER A 280 -7.87 6.78 4.87
CA SER A 280 -7.61 6.61 3.45
C SER A 280 -6.95 5.27 3.12
N PHE A 281 -6.82 5.01 1.81
CA PHE A 281 -6.08 3.88 1.30
C PHE A 281 -4.64 3.82 1.82
N ILE A 282 -3.91 4.94 1.85
CA ILE A 282 -2.50 4.96 2.27
C ILE A 282 -2.37 4.64 3.76
N GLU A 283 -3.22 5.21 4.60
CA GLU A 283 -3.22 4.90 6.03
C GLU A 283 -3.59 3.44 6.30
N THR A 284 -4.57 2.91 5.57
CA THR A 284 -4.96 1.49 5.68
C THR A 284 -3.78 0.58 5.31
N MET A 285 -3.03 0.90 4.25
CA MET A 285 -1.84 0.14 3.88
C MET A 285 -0.74 0.22 4.95
N HIS A 286 -0.55 1.40 5.54
CA HIS A 286 0.39 1.62 6.63
C HIS A 286 0.02 0.84 7.90
N GLU A 287 -1.25 0.83 8.30
CA GLU A 287 -1.75 0.06 9.46
C GLU A 287 -1.48 -1.44 9.32
N HIS A 288 -1.62 -1.97 8.09
CA HIS A 288 -1.31 -3.37 7.80
C HIS A 288 0.19 -3.65 7.70
N LEU A 289 1.00 -2.66 7.34
CA LEU A 289 2.46 -2.69 7.28
C LEU A 289 3.04 -3.97 6.64
N TRP A 290 2.42 -4.48 5.57
CA TRP A 290 2.82 -5.76 4.95
C TRP A 290 4.28 -5.75 4.50
N LEU A 291 4.80 -4.57 4.13
CA LEU A 291 6.20 -4.35 3.73
C LEU A 291 7.20 -4.87 4.79
N ARG A 292 6.83 -4.82 6.07
CA ARG A 292 7.64 -5.30 7.20
C ARG A 292 7.21 -6.67 7.72
N SER A 293 6.25 -7.32 7.07
CA SER A 293 5.72 -8.61 7.51
C SER A 293 6.62 -9.79 7.06
N PRO A 294 6.61 -10.91 7.81
CA PRO A 294 7.31 -12.13 7.38
C PRO A 294 6.71 -12.78 6.11
N SER A 295 5.48 -12.39 5.76
CA SER A 295 4.67 -13.05 4.74
C SER A 295 4.48 -12.20 3.48
N LEU A 296 5.18 -11.06 3.36
CA LEU A 296 5.02 -10.07 2.29
C LEU A 296 4.81 -10.72 0.91
N GLU A 297 5.78 -11.51 0.45
CA GLU A 297 5.74 -12.17 -0.85
C GLU A 297 4.49 -13.07 -1.04
N GLY A 298 4.13 -13.85 -0.02
CA GLY A 298 2.96 -14.71 -0.05
C GLY A 298 1.66 -13.91 -0.10
N THR A 299 1.57 -12.84 0.69
CA THR A 299 0.43 -11.91 0.70
C THR A 299 0.23 -11.26 -0.66
N LEU A 300 1.29 -10.70 -1.26
CA LEU A 300 1.18 -10.05 -2.57
C LEU A 300 0.82 -11.04 -3.67
N THR A 301 1.41 -12.24 -3.65
CA THR A 301 1.12 -13.29 -4.64
C THR A 301 -0.34 -13.76 -4.56
N ARG A 302 -0.87 -13.96 -3.36
CA ARG A 302 -2.29 -14.30 -3.15
C ARG A 302 -3.21 -13.19 -3.65
N GLY A 303 -2.89 -11.92 -3.37
CA GLY A 303 -3.67 -10.78 -3.82
C GLY A 303 -3.82 -10.74 -5.34
N ILE A 304 -2.72 -10.94 -6.07
CA ILE A 304 -2.73 -10.99 -7.54
C ILE A 304 -3.57 -12.17 -8.05
N ALA A 305 -3.39 -13.36 -7.47
CA ALA A 305 -4.16 -14.54 -7.86
C ALA A 305 -5.67 -14.34 -7.62
N GLN A 306 -6.05 -13.75 -6.48
CA GLN A 306 -7.44 -13.44 -6.15
C GLN A 306 -8.02 -12.37 -7.10
N TYR A 307 -7.24 -11.33 -7.43
CA TYR A 307 -7.66 -10.30 -8.38
C TYR A 307 -7.95 -10.88 -9.78
N SER A 308 -7.09 -11.78 -10.27
CA SER A 308 -7.30 -12.47 -11.54
C SER A 308 -8.49 -13.44 -11.50
N ALA A 309 -8.63 -14.22 -10.43
CA ALA A 309 -9.75 -15.14 -10.26
C ALA A 309 -11.10 -14.40 -10.15
N LEU A 310 -11.12 -13.25 -9.47
CA LEU A 310 -12.31 -12.43 -9.29
C LEU A 310 -12.86 -11.96 -10.64
N ALA A 311 -11.99 -11.49 -11.53
CA ALA A 311 -12.35 -11.07 -12.88
C ALA A 311 -13.06 -12.19 -13.68
N GLN A 312 -12.56 -13.42 -13.55
CA GLN A 312 -13.15 -14.59 -14.19
C GLN A 312 -14.52 -14.94 -13.58
N ALA A 313 -14.62 -14.88 -12.25
CA ALA A 313 -15.85 -15.22 -11.53
C ALA A 313 -16.99 -14.23 -11.76
N THR A 314 -16.71 -12.93 -11.85
CA THR A 314 -17.72 -11.90 -12.11
C THR A 314 -18.12 -11.80 -13.58
N GLY A 315 -17.33 -12.39 -14.49
CA GLY A 315 -17.54 -12.24 -15.93
C GLY A 315 -17.58 -10.77 -16.33
N ARG A 316 -18.62 -10.38 -17.10
CA ARG A 316 -18.81 -8.99 -17.57
C ARG A 316 -19.47 -8.05 -16.54
N GLN A 317 -19.76 -8.51 -15.32
CA GLN A 317 -20.40 -7.68 -14.29
C GLN A 317 -19.38 -6.76 -13.62
N ALA A 318 -19.04 -5.65 -14.29
CA ALA A 318 -18.05 -4.69 -13.83
C ALA A 318 -18.39 -4.07 -12.46
N SER A 319 -19.68 -3.80 -12.20
CA SER A 319 -20.12 -3.17 -10.95
C SER A 319 -19.94 -4.09 -9.75
N LEU A 320 -20.28 -5.38 -9.88
CA LEU A 320 -20.06 -6.41 -8.86
C LEU A 320 -18.58 -6.63 -8.60
N TRP A 321 -17.77 -6.67 -9.66
CA TRP A 321 -16.32 -6.77 -9.55
C TRP A 321 -15.74 -5.59 -8.77
N LEU A 322 -16.10 -4.36 -9.14
CA LEU A 322 -15.63 -3.15 -8.49
C LEU A 322 -16.00 -3.11 -7.00
N HIS A 323 -17.26 -3.45 -6.67
CA HIS A 323 -17.72 -3.53 -5.29
C HIS A 323 -16.89 -4.52 -4.45
N ARG A 324 -16.56 -5.69 -5.01
CA ARG A 324 -15.74 -6.70 -4.33
C ARG A 324 -14.29 -6.25 -4.16
N VAL A 325 -13.71 -5.61 -5.18
CA VAL A 325 -12.36 -5.04 -5.11
C VAL A 325 -12.29 -3.93 -4.06
N GLN A 326 -13.28 -3.04 -3.99
CA GLN A 326 -13.33 -1.98 -2.98
C GLN A 326 -13.57 -2.51 -1.57
N GLY A 327 -14.24 -3.65 -1.42
CA GLY A 327 -14.49 -4.29 -0.12
C GLY A 327 -13.29 -5.02 0.50
N ASP A 328 -12.22 -5.25 -0.27
CA ASP A 328 -11.05 -6.01 0.17
C ASP A 328 -9.76 -5.19 -0.03
N ILE A 329 -9.05 -4.92 1.06
CA ILE A 329 -7.87 -4.05 1.07
C ILE A 329 -6.70 -4.58 0.23
N LEU A 330 -6.55 -5.90 0.13
CA LEU A 330 -5.48 -6.51 -0.66
C LEU A 330 -5.82 -6.41 -2.15
N LEU A 331 -7.09 -6.60 -2.50
CA LEU A 331 -7.57 -6.37 -3.87
C LEU A 331 -7.48 -4.89 -4.26
N GLN A 332 -7.77 -3.96 -3.34
CA GLN A 332 -7.56 -2.53 -3.57
C GLN A 332 -6.10 -2.22 -3.90
N LEU A 333 -5.13 -2.79 -3.16
CA LEU A 333 -3.70 -2.62 -3.46
C LEU A 333 -3.39 -3.08 -4.89
N VAL A 334 -3.83 -4.28 -5.27
CA VAL A 334 -3.57 -4.83 -6.62
C VAL A 334 -4.22 -3.95 -7.69
N TRP A 335 -5.48 -3.59 -7.52
CA TRP A 335 -6.25 -2.77 -8.45
C TRP A 335 -5.62 -1.39 -8.65
N ARG A 336 -5.29 -0.69 -7.56
CA ARG A 336 -4.64 0.61 -7.61
C ARG A 336 -3.27 0.55 -8.23
N THR A 337 -2.53 -0.55 -8.03
CA THR A 337 -1.26 -0.78 -8.74
C THR A 337 -1.48 -1.01 -10.23
N HIS A 338 -2.55 -1.69 -10.63
CA HIS A 338 -2.88 -1.91 -12.04
C HIS A 338 -3.22 -0.59 -12.75
N MET A 339 -3.96 0.32 -12.12
CA MET A 339 -4.28 1.64 -12.68
C MET A 339 -3.03 2.48 -13.02
N LEU A 340 -1.89 2.19 -12.38
CA LEU A 340 -0.60 2.82 -12.67
C LEU A 340 0.06 2.34 -13.97
N TYR A 341 -0.64 1.53 -14.76
CA TYR A 341 -0.29 1.12 -16.11
C TYR A 341 -1.43 1.53 -17.06
N PRO A 342 -1.54 2.81 -17.47
CA PRO A 342 -2.76 3.32 -18.08
C PRO A 342 -3.23 2.51 -19.29
N MET A 343 -2.32 2.21 -20.22
CA MET A 343 -2.65 1.42 -21.41
C MET A 343 -2.92 -0.07 -21.11
N ALA A 344 -2.21 -0.68 -20.15
CA ALA A 344 -2.45 -2.07 -19.78
C ALA A 344 -3.78 -2.23 -19.05
N TYR A 345 -4.09 -1.31 -18.13
CA TYR A 345 -5.35 -1.28 -17.40
C TYR A 345 -6.55 -1.02 -18.31
N LEU A 346 -6.41 -0.10 -19.27
CA LEU A 346 -7.41 0.13 -20.31
C LEU A 346 -7.67 -1.14 -21.12
N HIS A 347 -6.61 -1.78 -21.60
CA HIS A 347 -6.70 -3.00 -22.39
C HIS A 347 -7.38 -4.13 -21.60
N TYR A 348 -6.98 -4.32 -20.35
CA TYR A 348 -7.60 -5.25 -19.41
C TYR A 348 -9.09 -4.96 -19.22
N SER A 349 -9.46 -3.70 -18.92
CA SER A 349 -10.86 -3.30 -18.75
C SER A 349 -11.70 -3.66 -19.98
N ASN A 350 -11.21 -3.33 -21.18
CA ASN A 350 -11.94 -3.56 -22.42
C ASN A 350 -12.11 -5.05 -22.73
N ILE A 351 -11.07 -5.87 -22.48
CA ILE A 351 -11.15 -7.32 -22.72
C ILE A 351 -12.08 -8.00 -21.70
N THR A 352 -11.96 -7.65 -20.43
CA THR A 352 -12.66 -8.36 -19.35
C THR A 352 -14.12 -7.94 -19.24
N PHE A 353 -14.40 -6.63 -19.27
CA PHE A 353 -15.72 -6.08 -18.96
C PHE A 353 -16.42 -5.44 -20.15
N GLY A 354 -15.67 -5.09 -21.19
CA GLY A 354 -16.17 -4.32 -22.34
C GLY A 354 -15.72 -2.87 -22.30
N ASP A 355 -16.03 -2.15 -23.38
CA ASP A 355 -15.45 -0.84 -23.67
C ASP A 355 -15.72 0.19 -22.56
N ASN A 356 -14.63 0.69 -21.98
CA ASN A 356 -14.59 1.78 -21.00
C ASN A 356 -15.39 1.54 -19.69
N CYS A 357 -15.82 0.31 -19.39
CA CYS A 357 -16.63 0.01 -18.21
C CYS A 357 -15.96 0.36 -16.87
N LEU A 358 -14.64 0.15 -16.72
CA LEU A 358 -13.90 0.49 -15.50
C LEU A 358 -13.20 1.86 -15.55
N LEU A 359 -13.35 2.60 -16.64
CA LEU A 359 -12.82 3.96 -16.74
C LEU A 359 -13.82 4.95 -16.14
N ASN A 360 -15.09 4.82 -16.51
CA ASN A 360 -16.16 5.70 -16.05
C ASN A 360 -16.81 5.15 -14.78
N VAL A 361 -16.04 5.10 -13.68
CA VAL A 361 -16.61 4.82 -12.35
C VAL A 361 -17.41 6.04 -11.91
N THR A 362 -18.63 6.17 -12.43
CA THR A 362 -19.60 7.21 -12.08
C THR A 362 -20.53 6.72 -10.97
N ASP A 363 -21.27 7.63 -10.34
CA ASP A 363 -22.36 7.27 -9.41
C ASP A 363 -23.37 6.26 -10.04
N GLU A 364 -23.49 6.25 -11.37
CA GLU A 364 -24.34 5.32 -12.12
C GLU A 364 -23.83 3.86 -12.03
N LEU A 365 -22.51 3.64 -11.97
CA LEU A 365 -21.95 2.31 -11.74
C LEU A 365 -22.29 1.80 -10.33
N THR A 366 -22.32 2.70 -9.35
CA THR A 366 -22.72 2.40 -7.96
C THR A 366 -24.20 2.03 -7.87
N HIS A 367 -25.07 2.65 -8.67
CA HIS A 367 -26.48 2.28 -8.78
C HIS A 367 -26.69 0.94 -9.52
N ALA A 368 -25.85 0.62 -10.50
CA ALA A 368 -25.88 -0.66 -11.22
C ALA A 368 -25.50 -1.87 -10.36
N ILE A 369 -24.75 -1.66 -9.26
CA ILE A 369 -24.41 -2.72 -8.28
C ILE A 369 -25.67 -3.45 -7.81
N VAL A 370 -26.75 -2.73 -7.53
CA VAL A 370 -28.01 -3.34 -7.03
C VAL A 370 -28.70 -4.19 -8.09
N ALA A 371 -28.55 -3.85 -9.37
CA ALA A 371 -29.10 -4.64 -10.47
C ALA A 371 -28.27 -5.90 -10.73
N ASP A 372 -26.93 -5.78 -10.76
CA ASP A 372 -26.03 -6.91 -10.98
C ASP A 372 -26.06 -7.92 -9.82
N ILE A 373 -26.18 -7.46 -8.56
CA ILE A 373 -26.36 -8.35 -7.39
C ILE A 373 -27.61 -9.23 -7.51
N LYS A 374 -28.65 -8.77 -8.23
CA LYS A 374 -29.90 -9.51 -8.42
C LYS A 374 -29.88 -10.45 -9.63
N MET A 375 -28.87 -10.36 -10.50
CA MET A 375 -28.75 -11.21 -11.68
C MET A 375 -28.05 -12.54 -11.33
N PRO A 376 -28.61 -13.69 -11.74
CA PRO A 376 -27.99 -14.99 -11.47
C PRO A 376 -26.70 -15.15 -12.28
N LEU A 377 -25.62 -15.56 -11.61
CA LEU A 377 -24.38 -16.01 -12.25
C LEU A 377 -24.64 -17.29 -13.05
N THR A 378 -23.90 -17.50 -14.15
CA THR A 378 -23.94 -18.78 -14.89
C THR A 378 -23.40 -19.93 -14.04
N SER A 379 -23.66 -21.20 -14.39
CA SER A 379 -23.19 -22.36 -13.59
C SER A 379 -21.66 -22.41 -13.41
N GLU A 380 -20.90 -21.99 -14.43
CA GLU A 380 -19.42 -21.92 -14.37
C GLU A 380 -18.93 -20.73 -13.52
N GLN A 381 -19.60 -19.58 -13.64
CA GLN A 381 -19.35 -18.40 -12.80
C GLN A 381 -19.76 -18.63 -11.36
N SER A 382 -20.84 -19.37 -11.11
CA SER A 382 -21.28 -19.80 -9.78
C SER A 382 -20.21 -20.69 -9.19
N ALA A 383 -19.76 -21.75 -9.87
CA ALA A 383 -18.70 -22.62 -9.33
C ALA A 383 -17.40 -21.84 -9.00
N THR A 384 -17.03 -20.86 -9.82
CA THR A 384 -15.83 -20.02 -9.58
C THR A 384 -16.07 -19.00 -8.46
N ALA A 385 -17.24 -18.36 -8.44
CA ALA A 385 -17.67 -17.43 -7.40
C ALA A 385 -17.91 -18.14 -6.06
N ASP A 386 -18.35 -19.40 -6.09
CA ASP A 386 -18.53 -20.33 -4.98
C ASP A 386 -17.19 -20.89 -4.53
N LEU A 387 -16.12 -20.89 -5.33
CA LEU A 387 -14.75 -21.13 -4.83
C LEU A 387 -14.17 -19.87 -4.18
N ILE A 388 -14.53 -18.69 -4.69
CA ILE A 388 -14.19 -17.39 -4.09
C ILE A 388 -15.04 -17.12 -2.83
N GLN A 389 -16.26 -17.65 -2.74
CA GLN A 389 -17.19 -17.54 -1.61
C GLN A 389 -17.26 -18.79 -0.72
N ALA A 390 -16.78 -19.96 -1.13
CA ALA A 390 -16.42 -21.03 -0.18
C ALA A 390 -15.13 -20.67 0.57
N ASN A 391 -14.42 -19.65 0.07
CA ASN A 391 -13.41 -18.86 0.79
C ASN A 391 -14.01 -17.63 1.54
N GLY A 392 -15.34 -17.55 1.67
CA GLY A 392 -16.07 -16.42 2.26
C GLY A 392 -17.57 -16.66 2.26
N THR A 393 -18.06 -17.55 3.13
CA THR A 393 -19.46 -18.00 3.10
C THR A 393 -20.45 -16.84 3.27
N GLN A 394 -21.43 -16.78 2.38
CA GLN A 394 -22.57 -15.88 2.44
C GLN A 394 -23.48 -16.22 3.63
N SER A 395 -23.48 -15.34 4.64
CA SER A 395 -24.60 -15.19 5.56
C SER A 395 -24.73 -13.73 5.97
N SER A 396 -25.49 -12.93 5.21
CA SER A 396 -26.06 -11.60 5.57
C SER A 396 -25.28 -10.65 6.50
N GLY A 397 -23.95 -10.72 6.48
CA GLY A 397 -23.00 -9.91 7.20
C GLY A 397 -21.66 -10.14 6.52
N MET A 398 -21.03 -9.08 6.01
CA MET A 398 -19.76 -9.17 5.29
C MET A 398 -18.70 -9.81 6.21
N ASN A 399 -18.42 -11.10 6.03
CA ASN A 399 -17.26 -11.75 6.61
C ASN A 399 -16.04 -11.12 5.93
N THR A 400 -15.44 -10.14 6.61
CA THR A 400 -14.24 -9.46 6.14
C THR A 400 -13.05 -10.38 6.40
N ILE A 401 -12.33 -10.73 5.33
CA ILE A 401 -11.11 -11.54 5.44
C ILE A 401 -10.09 -10.71 6.24
N CYS A 402 -9.60 -11.25 7.35
CA CYS A 402 -8.55 -10.58 8.12
C CYS A 402 -7.19 -10.73 7.44
N HIS A 403 -6.52 -9.62 7.10
CA HIS A 403 -5.18 -9.60 6.48
C HIS A 403 -4.07 -9.15 7.44
N CYS A 404 -4.21 -9.40 8.75
CA CYS A 404 -3.15 -9.13 9.70
C CYS A 404 -1.95 -10.08 9.47
N TRP A 405 -0.77 -9.72 9.98
CA TRP A 405 0.44 -10.53 9.81
C TRP A 405 0.27 -11.98 10.29
N THR A 406 -0.51 -12.19 11.36
CA THR A 406 -0.78 -13.53 11.89
C THR A 406 -1.55 -14.37 10.87
N CYS A 407 -2.68 -13.86 10.36
CA CYS A 407 -3.49 -14.56 9.37
C CYS A 407 -2.73 -14.80 8.08
N GLU A 408 -2.02 -13.80 7.58
CA GLU A 408 -1.23 -13.93 6.36
C GLU A 408 -0.08 -14.93 6.51
N ARG A 409 0.55 -14.99 7.69
CA ARG A 409 1.59 -16.00 7.96
C ARG A 409 1.01 -17.40 8.08
N ILE A 410 -0.20 -17.56 8.62
CA ILE A 410 -0.90 -18.84 8.60
C ILE A 410 -1.26 -19.24 7.16
N ARG A 411 -1.70 -18.28 6.32
CA ARG A 411 -2.05 -18.53 4.91
C ARG A 411 -0.88 -18.95 4.01
N ASP A 412 0.35 -18.69 4.44
CA ASP A 412 1.52 -19.24 3.77
C ASP A 412 1.64 -20.76 3.94
N ASP A 413 1.09 -21.33 5.02
CA ASP A 413 1.07 -22.78 5.28
C ASP A 413 -0.30 -23.42 4.94
N ASP A 414 -1.41 -22.69 5.11
CA ASP A 414 -2.77 -23.12 4.76
C ASP A 414 -3.52 -22.02 4.01
N GLN A 415 -3.52 -22.10 2.68
CA GLN A 415 -4.11 -21.06 1.81
C GLN A 415 -5.61 -20.85 2.04
N ASN A 416 -6.32 -21.86 2.54
CA ASN A 416 -7.77 -21.81 2.78
C ASN A 416 -8.09 -21.34 4.21
N TYR A 417 -7.11 -20.78 4.92
CA TYR A 417 -7.32 -20.27 6.27
C TYR A 417 -8.20 -19.01 6.25
N GLU A 418 -9.37 -19.14 6.87
CA GLU A 418 -10.29 -18.05 7.13
C GLU A 418 -10.34 -17.73 8.62
N HIS A 419 -10.22 -16.44 8.93
CA HIS A 419 -10.55 -15.93 10.24
C HIS A 419 -11.76 -15.02 10.11
N THR A 420 -12.85 -15.41 10.76
CA THR A 420 -14.06 -14.60 10.88
C THR A 420 -13.96 -13.73 12.13
N SER A 421 -13.40 -12.53 11.98
CA SER A 421 -13.43 -11.51 13.03
C SER A 421 -14.84 -10.93 13.11
N ASN A 422 -15.55 -11.18 14.22
CA ASN A 422 -16.65 -10.29 14.60
C ASN A 422 -16.07 -8.88 14.81
N ARG A 423 -16.62 -7.90 14.09
CA ARG A 423 -16.14 -6.51 13.89
C ARG A 423 -15.88 -5.69 15.17
N THR A 424 -16.14 -6.22 16.36
CA THR A 424 -16.08 -5.52 17.66
C THR A 424 -14.71 -5.53 18.34
N THR A 425 -13.75 -6.35 17.91
CA THR A 425 -12.46 -6.49 18.64
C THR A 425 -11.33 -5.58 18.12
N ILE A 426 -11.41 -5.09 16.88
CA ILE A 426 -10.36 -4.22 16.29
C ILE A 426 -10.38 -2.81 16.90
N GLN A 427 -11.53 -2.33 17.38
CA GLN A 427 -11.63 -1.03 18.06
C GLN A 427 -11.13 -1.03 19.51
N LEU A 428 -11.03 -2.20 20.17
CA LEU A 428 -10.54 -2.24 21.56
C LEU A 428 -9.01 -2.33 21.67
N SER A 429 -8.32 -2.88 20.67
CA SER A 429 -6.84 -2.95 20.70
C SER A 429 -6.18 -1.58 20.53
N SER A 430 -6.81 -0.65 19.81
CA SER A 430 -6.36 0.75 19.69
C SER A 430 -6.68 1.59 20.93
N ALA A 431 -7.76 1.27 21.67
CA ALA A 431 -8.14 1.98 22.89
C ALA A 431 -7.25 1.63 24.11
N ILE A 432 -6.76 0.39 24.21
CA ILE A 432 -5.96 -0.07 25.37
C ILE A 432 -4.52 0.49 25.33
N LEU A 433 -3.99 0.82 24.15
CA LEU A 433 -2.67 1.45 24.00
C LEU A 433 -2.65 2.94 24.38
N ASN A 434 -3.81 3.60 24.43
CA ASN A 434 -3.91 5.04 24.71
C ASN A 434 -4.22 5.38 26.18
N SER A 435 -4.17 4.41 27.11
CA SER A 435 -4.54 4.63 28.52
C SER A 435 -3.43 4.33 29.53
N ILE A 436 -2.17 4.20 29.10
CA ILE A 436 -1.02 4.07 30.00
C ILE A 436 -0.36 5.45 30.13
N ASP A 437 -1.02 6.40 30.78
CA ASP A 437 -0.37 7.53 31.45
C ASP A 437 -1.35 8.24 32.39
N GLY A 438 -1.26 7.92 33.68
CA GLY A 438 -2.01 8.59 34.76
C GLY A 438 -1.81 7.91 36.12
N PRO A 439 -1.65 8.67 37.22
CA PRO A 439 -1.30 8.10 38.53
C PRO A 439 -2.51 7.38 39.18
N PRO A 440 -2.29 6.46 40.14
CA PRO A 440 -3.34 5.60 40.65
C PRO A 440 -4.26 6.40 41.59
N ARG A 441 -5.55 6.44 41.27
CA ARG A 441 -6.59 6.83 42.24
C ARG A 441 -7.39 5.60 42.66
N ASN A 442 -7.27 5.29 43.94
CA ASN A 442 -8.07 4.30 44.66
C ASN A 442 -9.56 4.68 44.64
N SER A 443 -10.39 3.83 44.05
CA SER A 443 -11.74 3.52 44.55
C SER A 443 -12.31 2.29 43.84
N PHE A 444 -12.13 1.13 44.46
CA PHE A 444 -12.86 -0.08 44.12
C PHE A 444 -14.34 0.08 44.47
N ARG A 445 -15.23 -0.07 43.48
CA ARG A 445 -16.59 -0.54 43.72
C ARG A 445 -16.85 -1.72 42.79
N ALA A 446 -16.90 -2.91 43.39
CA ALA A 446 -17.15 -4.18 42.71
C ALA A 446 -18.52 -4.16 42.02
N MET A 447 -18.52 -4.30 40.70
CA MET A 447 -19.68 -4.76 39.95
C MET A 447 -19.39 -6.16 39.42
N THR A 448 -20.24 -7.09 39.83
CA THR A 448 -20.21 -8.51 39.50
C THR A 448 -20.41 -8.70 37.99
N ILE A 449 -19.42 -9.28 37.32
CA ILE A 449 -19.49 -9.66 35.90
C ILE A 449 -20.29 -10.97 35.80
N PRO A 450 -21.35 -11.07 34.99
CA PRO A 450 -21.99 -12.36 34.69
C PRO A 450 -21.02 -13.25 33.90
N GLN A 451 -20.84 -14.49 34.34
CA GLN A 451 -20.07 -15.48 33.58
C GLN A 451 -20.66 -15.67 32.17
N PRO A 452 -19.87 -15.64 31.09
CA PRO A 452 -20.35 -16.04 29.79
C PRO A 452 -20.60 -17.55 29.79
N ALA A 453 -21.80 -17.93 29.38
CA ALA A 453 -22.20 -19.31 29.16
C ALA A 453 -21.24 -20.01 28.20
N SER A 454 -20.89 -21.24 28.55
CA SER A 454 -20.12 -22.17 27.71
C SER A 454 -20.68 -22.25 26.29
N PRO A 455 -19.87 -22.06 25.22
CA PRO A 455 -20.34 -22.23 23.87
C PRO A 455 -20.54 -23.72 23.57
N SER A 456 -21.79 -24.10 23.36
CA SER A 456 -22.19 -25.40 22.84
C SER A 456 -21.77 -25.55 21.38
N SER A 457 -21.09 -26.66 21.10
CA SER A 457 -21.12 -27.46 19.86
C SER A 457 -20.94 -26.74 18.51
N GLY A 458 -19.74 -26.86 17.93
CA GLY A 458 -19.57 -26.89 16.47
C GLY A 458 -18.49 -26.03 15.82
N VAL A 459 -17.64 -25.31 16.57
CA VAL A 459 -16.60 -24.47 15.95
C VAL A 459 -15.40 -25.33 15.54
N ALA A 460 -15.21 -25.53 14.23
CA ALA A 460 -14.01 -26.15 13.69
C ALA A 460 -12.77 -25.42 14.24
N PHE A 461 -11.83 -26.16 14.83
CA PHE A 461 -10.61 -25.55 15.33
C PHE A 461 -9.86 -24.89 14.15
N PRO A 462 -9.64 -23.56 14.17
CA PRO A 462 -9.14 -22.80 13.02
C PRO A 462 -7.75 -23.23 12.53
N LEU A 463 -7.03 -24.05 13.30
CA LEU A 463 -5.65 -24.48 13.03
C LEU A 463 -5.53 -26.00 12.87
N SER A 464 -6.65 -26.71 12.71
CA SER A 464 -6.68 -28.19 12.69
C SER A 464 -5.84 -28.83 11.59
N LYS A 465 -5.55 -28.10 10.50
CA LYS A 465 -4.71 -28.55 9.38
C LYS A 465 -3.21 -28.35 9.61
N LEU A 466 -2.81 -27.57 10.62
CA LEU A 466 -1.40 -27.27 10.89
C LEU A 466 -0.80 -28.18 11.96
N SER A 467 0.41 -28.66 11.71
CA SER A 467 1.21 -29.36 12.72
C SER A 467 1.64 -28.42 13.86
N LYS A 468 1.98 -28.99 15.03
CA LYS A 468 2.48 -28.20 16.17
C LYS A 468 3.77 -27.47 15.81
N GLU A 469 4.61 -28.11 15.00
CA GLU A 469 5.86 -27.56 14.48
C GLU A 469 5.60 -26.33 13.60
N GLN A 470 4.62 -26.39 12.69
CA GLN A 470 4.21 -25.25 11.86
C GLN A 470 3.67 -24.10 12.71
N ILE A 471 2.78 -24.38 13.67
CA ILE A 471 2.25 -23.34 14.58
C ILE A 471 3.39 -22.68 15.37
N SER A 472 4.38 -23.46 15.84
CA SER A 472 5.55 -22.94 16.55
C SER A 472 6.42 -22.06 15.64
N ALA A 473 6.63 -22.46 14.38
CA ALA A 473 7.36 -21.69 13.39
C ALA A 473 6.66 -20.35 13.04
N VAL A 474 5.35 -20.38 12.83
CA VAL A 474 4.53 -19.17 12.61
C VAL A 474 4.69 -18.19 13.77
N LYS A 475 4.56 -18.67 15.02
CA LYS A 475 4.75 -17.83 16.21
C LYS A 475 6.15 -17.26 16.30
N ALA A 476 7.18 -18.07 16.03
CA ALA A 476 8.57 -17.64 16.09
C ALA A 476 8.88 -16.53 15.06
N ASP A 477 8.36 -16.65 13.84
CA ASP A 477 8.48 -15.60 12.81
C ASP A 477 7.78 -14.31 13.26
N LEU A 478 6.53 -14.40 13.73
CA LEU A 478 5.77 -13.22 14.18
C LEU A 478 6.43 -12.50 15.36
N ILE A 479 6.94 -13.24 16.35
CA ILE A 479 7.66 -12.68 17.51
C ILE A 479 8.91 -11.95 17.04
N PHE A 480 9.70 -12.56 16.14
CA PHE A 480 10.92 -11.97 15.63
C PHE A 480 10.65 -10.67 14.86
N TYR A 481 9.75 -10.70 13.88
CA TYR A 481 9.47 -9.53 13.03
C TYR A 481 8.86 -8.37 13.84
N ARG A 482 7.95 -8.65 14.79
CA ARG A 482 7.43 -7.62 15.70
C ARG A 482 8.52 -7.02 16.60
N TYR A 483 9.46 -7.84 17.06
CA TYR A 483 10.62 -7.35 17.81
C TYR A 483 11.52 -6.47 16.95
N VAL A 484 11.80 -6.87 15.70
CA VAL A 484 12.62 -6.06 14.78
C VAL A 484 11.96 -4.70 14.50
N GLU A 485 10.65 -4.64 14.30
CA GLU A 485 9.97 -3.36 14.10
C GLU A 485 9.96 -2.49 15.37
N LYS A 486 9.77 -3.07 16.56
CA LYS A 486 9.93 -2.34 17.82
C LYS A 486 11.36 -1.84 18.03
N PHE A 487 12.36 -2.61 17.59
CA PHE A 487 13.76 -2.17 17.60
C PHE A 487 13.98 -1.01 16.62
N ARG A 488 13.42 -1.10 15.41
CA ARG A 488 13.50 -0.05 14.37
C ARG A 488 12.88 1.27 14.86
N SER A 489 11.73 1.23 15.53
CA SER A 489 11.07 2.44 16.04
C SER A 489 11.75 3.07 17.25
N SER A 490 12.56 2.32 18.01
CA SER A 490 13.25 2.80 19.21
C SER A 490 14.70 3.24 18.98
N LYS A 491 15.24 3.03 17.78
CA LYS A 491 16.64 3.29 17.43
C LYS A 491 16.74 4.25 16.23
N PRO A 492 17.86 4.97 16.09
CA PRO A 492 18.04 5.84 14.93
C PRO A 492 18.09 5.01 13.62
N PRO A 493 17.63 5.59 12.51
CA PRO A 493 17.69 4.93 11.20
C PRO A 493 19.14 4.57 10.84
N GLY A 494 19.31 3.42 10.17
CA GLY A 494 20.64 2.87 9.85
C GLY A 494 21.29 2.03 10.97
N THR A 495 20.63 1.89 12.13
CA THR A 495 21.08 0.93 13.14
C THR A 495 20.89 -0.50 12.61
N PRO A 496 21.93 -1.35 12.61
CA PRO A 496 21.83 -2.71 12.09
C PRO A 496 20.79 -3.52 12.87
N LEU A 497 19.92 -4.20 12.13
CA LEU A 497 18.78 -4.92 12.69
C LEU A 497 19.21 -6.15 13.48
N PRO A 498 18.45 -6.55 14.52
CA PRO A 498 18.70 -7.78 15.26
C PRO A 498 18.67 -9.00 14.33
N SER A 499 19.62 -9.92 14.52
CA SER A 499 19.76 -11.12 13.69
C SER A 499 19.34 -12.39 14.44
N ARG A 500 18.88 -13.40 13.71
CA ARG A 500 18.55 -14.73 14.22
C ARG A 500 19.07 -15.83 13.29
N ALA A 501 19.11 -17.06 13.80
CA ALA A 501 19.29 -18.22 12.94
C ALA A 501 18.18 -18.26 11.88
N ALA A 502 18.57 -18.52 10.63
CA ALA A 502 17.62 -18.61 9.53
C ALA A 502 16.52 -19.63 9.84
N SER A 503 15.26 -19.24 9.64
CA SER A 503 14.15 -20.18 9.72
C SER A 503 14.28 -21.23 8.62
N HIS A 504 13.55 -22.35 8.75
CA HIS A 504 13.48 -23.37 7.71
C HIS A 504 13.13 -22.76 6.35
N ARG A 505 12.12 -21.89 6.34
CA ARG A 505 11.64 -21.16 5.15
C ARG A 505 12.68 -20.21 4.57
N GLU A 506 13.36 -19.44 5.42
CA GLU A 506 14.46 -18.55 4.98
C GLU A 506 15.64 -19.35 4.40
N SER A 507 15.87 -20.56 4.91
CA SER A 507 16.92 -21.47 4.41
C SER A 507 16.54 -22.15 3.09
N GLU A 508 15.25 -22.30 2.78
CA GLU A 508 14.74 -22.88 1.54
C GLU A 508 14.70 -21.88 0.38
N ARG A 509 14.45 -20.59 0.63
CA ARG A 509 14.47 -19.51 -0.38
C ARG A 509 15.71 -19.53 -1.30
N PRO A 510 16.97 -19.59 -0.79
CA PRO A 510 18.15 -19.61 -1.65
C PRO A 510 18.33 -20.90 -2.47
N ARG A 511 17.67 -22.01 -2.10
CA ARG A 511 17.71 -23.26 -2.89
C ARG A 511 16.84 -23.15 -4.14
N ALA A 512 15.64 -22.57 -4.01
CA ALA A 512 14.73 -22.34 -5.14
C ALA A 512 15.35 -21.43 -6.23
N GLY A 513 16.10 -20.40 -5.84
CA GLY A 513 16.79 -19.51 -6.80
C GLY A 513 17.94 -20.17 -7.58
N LYS A 514 18.62 -21.16 -7.00
CA LYS A 514 19.67 -21.94 -7.69
C LYS A 514 19.09 -22.98 -8.65
N ASP A 515 17.97 -23.60 -8.31
CA ASP A 515 17.31 -24.59 -9.18
C ASP A 515 16.70 -23.94 -10.44
N ILE A 516 16.27 -22.67 -10.36
CA ILE A 516 15.83 -21.91 -11.54
C ILE A 516 17.03 -21.57 -12.44
N LYS A 517 18.17 -21.16 -11.88
CA LYS A 517 19.41 -20.92 -12.66
C LYS A 517 19.99 -22.18 -13.29
N ASN A 518 19.83 -23.34 -12.66
CA ASN A 518 20.27 -24.62 -13.25
C ASN A 518 19.30 -25.15 -14.32
N ARG A 519 18.07 -24.63 -14.40
CA ARG A 519 17.08 -24.97 -15.44
C ARG A 519 17.10 -24.02 -16.64
N VAL A 520 17.61 -22.81 -16.46
CA VAL A 520 17.83 -21.83 -17.52
C VAL A 520 19.34 -21.68 -17.66
N GLY A 521 19.96 -22.66 -18.31
CA GLY A 521 21.41 -22.71 -18.55
C GLY A 521 21.93 -21.49 -19.29
#